data_AF-K1YUM8-F1
#
_entry.id   AF-K1YUM8-F1
#
_cell.length_a   1.000
_cell.length_b   1.000
_cell.length_c   1.000
_cell.angle_alpha   90.00
_cell.angle_beta   90.00
_cell.angle_gamma   90.00
#
_symmetry.space_group_name_H-M   'P 1'
#
loop_
_entity.id
_entity.type
_entity.pdbx_description
1 polymer ?
#
loop_
_entity_poly.entity_id
_entity_poly.type
_entity_poly.pdbx_seq_one_letter_code
_entity_poly.pdbx_strand_id
1 'polypeptide(L)'
;MKNILWLIMAVCLLLPNRAESRDVEHVIRCESNGFTPEQCRFPLAPGNAEIKEVRMVRQHSTKPCIEGKSWEAGYGGITVTNGCRADFRIVYQLSDSDRYDRHDRHDRRRQYSEENRYVEENSWKRQDPTDIVLRAFAEILNRQPTREELREYRYLITRHDWSERQVRKDLRKRSYSEGRY
;
A
#
# COMPACT_ATOMS: atom_id res chain seq x y z
N MET A 1 -46.20 -42.65 15.88
CA MET A 1 -45.07 -41.86 16.42
C MET A 1 -43.84 -41.87 15.48
N LYS A 2 -44.00 -41.71 14.16
CA LYS A 2 -42.86 -41.69 13.18
C LYS A 2 -42.72 -40.36 12.41
N ASN A 3 -43.69 -39.44 12.54
CA ASN A 3 -43.78 -38.24 11.70
C ASN A 3 -43.13 -37.00 12.34
N ILE A 4 -42.90 -37.01 13.66
CA ILE A 4 -42.36 -35.85 14.40
C ILE A 4 -40.85 -35.69 14.16
N LEU A 5 -40.11 -36.79 14.03
CA LEU A 5 -38.67 -36.79 13.72
C LEU A 5 -38.34 -36.24 12.32
N TRP A 6 -39.24 -36.45 11.35
CA TRP A 6 -39.06 -35.97 9.98
C TRP A 6 -39.27 -34.45 9.86
N LEU A 7 -40.18 -33.90 10.65
CA LEU A 7 -40.45 -32.46 10.69
C LEU A 7 -39.29 -31.65 11.27
N ILE A 8 -38.62 -32.15 12.32
CA ILE A 8 -37.48 -31.45 12.92
C ILE A 8 -36.31 -31.36 11.94
N MET A 9 -36.03 -32.45 11.21
CA MET A 9 -34.99 -32.47 10.17
C MET A 9 -35.31 -31.55 8.98
N ALA A 10 -36.56 -31.53 8.52
CA ALA A 10 -37.00 -30.65 7.45
C ALA A 10 -36.94 -29.16 7.84
N VAL A 11 -37.25 -28.83 9.10
CA VAL A 11 -37.15 -27.47 9.64
C VAL A 11 -35.69 -27.00 9.68
N CYS A 12 -34.73 -27.85 10.08
CA CYS A 12 -33.30 -27.49 10.09
C CYS A 12 -32.74 -27.17 8.70
N LEU A 13 -33.26 -27.80 7.63
CA LEU A 13 -32.83 -27.56 6.25
C LEU A 13 -33.41 -26.26 5.64
N LEU A 14 -34.46 -25.70 6.25
CA LEU A 14 -35.08 -24.44 5.83
C LEU A 14 -34.54 -23.22 6.59
N LEU A 15 -33.69 -23.43 7.61
CA LEU A 15 -33.01 -22.33 8.26
C LEU A 15 -31.89 -21.83 7.34
N PRO A 16 -31.87 -20.54 6.94
CA PRO A 16 -30.75 -19.99 6.22
C PRO A 16 -29.50 -20.14 7.07
N ASN A 17 -28.43 -20.69 6.48
CA ASN A 17 -27.09 -20.60 7.05
C ASN A 17 -26.77 -19.11 7.23
N ARG A 18 -26.92 -18.59 8.45
CA ARG A 18 -26.31 -17.32 8.81
C ARG A 18 -24.81 -17.57 8.78
N ALA A 19 -24.16 -17.12 7.70
CA ALA A 19 -22.73 -16.93 7.72
C ALA A 19 -22.43 -15.99 8.91
N GLU A 20 -21.71 -16.52 9.90
CA GLU A 20 -21.32 -15.78 11.10
C GLU A 20 -20.45 -14.59 10.66
N SER A 21 -20.89 -13.35 10.91
CA SER A 21 -20.05 -12.20 10.62
C SER A 21 -18.83 -12.27 11.54
N ARG A 22 -17.63 -12.27 10.95
CA ARG A 22 -16.39 -12.15 11.72
C ARG A 22 -16.17 -10.69 12.09
N ASP A 23 -16.99 -10.22 13.02
CA ASP A 23 -16.85 -8.89 13.59
C ASP A 23 -15.87 -8.98 14.78
N VAL A 24 -14.89 -8.08 14.82
CA VAL A 24 -13.98 -7.92 15.96
C VAL A 24 -14.41 -6.71 16.75
N GLU A 25 -14.64 -6.91 18.04
CA GLU A 25 -15.15 -5.85 18.90
C GLU A 25 -14.11 -5.40 19.91
N HIS A 26 -14.02 -4.09 20.10
CA HIS A 26 -13.23 -3.47 21.16
C HIS A 26 -14.10 -2.54 21.99
N VAL A 27 -13.82 -2.48 23.29
CA VAL A 27 -14.40 -1.48 24.18
C VAL A 27 -13.28 -0.60 24.70
N ILE A 28 -13.37 0.70 24.43
CA ILE A 28 -12.43 1.70 24.96
C ILE A 28 -13.14 2.64 25.91
N ARG A 29 -12.44 3.06 26.95
CA ARG A 29 -12.89 4.09 27.87
C ARG A 29 -12.33 5.43 27.43
N CYS A 30 -13.19 6.42 27.27
CA CYS A 30 -12.79 7.78 26.89
C CYS A 30 -13.40 8.82 27.83
N GLU A 31 -12.60 9.79 28.25
CA GLU A 31 -12.94 10.71 29.32
C GLU A 31 -12.50 12.14 29.05
N SER A 32 -13.44 13.09 29.11
CA SER A 32 -13.15 14.52 29.21
C SER A 32 -13.12 14.92 30.68
N ASN A 33 -11.94 15.31 31.17
CA ASN A 33 -11.75 15.81 32.54
C ASN A 33 -11.59 17.32 32.51
N GLY A 34 -12.40 18.06 33.27
CA GLY A 34 -12.22 19.53 33.39
C GLY A 34 -12.64 20.35 32.16
N PHE A 35 -13.66 19.91 31.41
CA PHE A 35 -14.21 20.57 30.21
C PHE A 35 -13.27 20.67 28.99
N THR A 36 -12.05 20.11 29.05
CA THR A 36 -11.19 20.01 27.87
C THR A 36 -11.70 18.92 26.92
N PRO A 37 -11.74 19.17 25.60
CA PRO A 37 -11.94 18.12 24.61
C PRO A 37 -10.79 17.11 24.68
N GLU A 38 -11.12 15.83 24.74
CA GLU A 38 -10.14 14.74 24.74
C GLU A 38 -10.42 13.79 23.58
N GLN A 39 -9.37 13.36 22.89
CA GLN A 39 -9.46 12.44 21.76
C GLN A 39 -8.82 11.09 22.10
N CYS A 40 -9.62 10.04 22.14
CA CYS A 40 -9.17 8.68 22.32
C CYS A 40 -9.05 7.99 20.97
N ARG A 41 -7.82 7.58 20.61
CA ARG A 41 -7.56 6.88 19.35
C ARG A 41 -8.33 5.57 19.29
N PHE A 42 -8.77 5.21 18.10
CA PHE A 42 -9.31 3.88 17.88
C PHE A 42 -8.24 2.80 18.13
N PRO A 43 -8.65 1.63 18.63
CA PRO A 43 -7.81 0.44 18.63
C PRO A 43 -7.25 0.13 17.24
N LEU A 44 -6.13 -0.58 17.19
CA LEU A 44 -5.58 -1.05 15.93
C LEU A 44 -6.57 -2.02 15.28
N ALA A 45 -6.98 -1.71 14.05
CA ALA A 45 -7.81 -2.60 13.26
C ALA A 45 -7.00 -3.87 12.91
N PRO A 46 -7.60 -5.06 13.02
CA PRO A 46 -6.97 -6.29 12.55
C PRO A 46 -6.93 -6.32 11.01
N GLY A 47 -5.74 -6.44 10.43
CA GLY A 47 -5.58 -6.56 8.98
C GLY A 47 -6.16 -5.36 8.22
N ASN A 48 -7.01 -5.64 7.24
CA ASN A 48 -7.72 -4.64 6.44
C ASN A 48 -9.14 -4.33 6.96
N ALA A 49 -9.42 -4.63 8.24
CA ALA A 49 -10.77 -4.48 8.78
C ALA A 49 -11.22 -3.02 8.83
N GLU A 50 -12.50 -2.81 8.52
CA GLU A 50 -13.13 -1.49 8.49
C GLU A 50 -14.02 -1.29 9.72
N ILE A 51 -14.16 -0.03 10.17
CA ILE A 51 -15.08 0.29 11.27
C ILE A 51 -16.52 0.16 10.78
N LYS A 52 -17.24 -0.80 11.34
CA LYS A 52 -18.64 -1.08 11.06
C LYS A 52 -19.58 -0.25 11.93
N GLU A 53 -19.25 -0.10 13.21
CA GLU A 53 -20.10 0.58 14.18
C GLU A 53 -19.24 1.20 15.30
N VAL A 54 -19.61 2.41 15.74
CA VAL A 54 -19.12 3.00 16.99
C VAL A 54 -20.33 3.42 17.81
N ARG A 55 -20.40 2.98 19.07
CA ARG A 55 -21.52 3.34 19.96
C ARG A 55 -21.06 3.47 21.41
N MET A 56 -21.70 4.37 22.14
CA MET A 56 -21.58 4.40 23.60
C MET A 56 -22.30 3.21 24.21
N VAL A 57 -21.64 2.47 25.11
CA VAL A 57 -22.23 1.30 25.79
C VAL A 57 -22.38 1.48 27.29
N ARG A 58 -21.61 2.38 27.91
CA ARG A 58 -21.74 2.66 29.35
C ARG A 58 -21.31 4.08 29.68
N GLN A 59 -22.18 4.84 30.35
CA GLN A 59 -21.82 6.17 30.86
C GLN A 59 -21.22 6.07 32.27
N HIS A 60 -20.16 6.85 32.52
CA HIS A 60 -19.46 6.96 33.81
C HIS A 60 -19.51 8.38 34.40
N SER A 61 -19.88 9.39 33.62
CA SER A 61 -20.07 10.77 34.08
C SER A 61 -21.49 11.03 34.57
N THR A 62 -21.64 11.97 35.50
CA THR A 62 -22.93 12.58 35.84
C THR A 62 -23.42 13.54 34.75
N LYS A 63 -22.48 14.13 34.00
CA LYS A 63 -22.78 14.91 32.80
C LYS A 63 -23.23 13.98 31.67
N PRO A 64 -24.24 14.37 30.87
CA PRO A 64 -24.81 13.50 29.85
C PRO A 64 -23.81 13.29 28.69
N CYS A 65 -23.73 12.06 28.21
CA CYS A 65 -22.99 11.69 27.02
C CYS A 65 -23.95 11.55 25.82
N ILE A 66 -24.03 12.59 24.99
CA ILE A 66 -24.92 12.68 23.83
C ILE A 66 -24.09 12.80 22.55
N GLU A 67 -24.37 11.93 21.58
CA GLU A 67 -23.71 11.92 20.27
C GLU A 67 -23.92 13.26 19.55
N GLY A 68 -22.86 13.77 18.93
CA GLY A 68 -22.83 15.06 18.25
C GLY A 68 -22.88 16.29 19.18
N LYS A 69 -22.94 16.09 20.51
CA LYS A 69 -22.95 17.21 21.49
C LYS A 69 -21.80 17.13 22.49
N SER A 70 -21.63 15.97 23.12
CA SER A 70 -20.59 15.75 24.13
C SER A 70 -19.67 14.60 23.77
N TRP A 71 -19.95 13.88 22.68
CA TRP A 71 -19.02 12.97 22.06
C TRP A 71 -19.30 12.84 20.57
N GLU A 72 -18.27 12.51 19.78
CA GLU A 72 -18.35 12.27 18.34
C GLU A 72 -17.27 11.25 17.93
N ALA A 73 -17.59 10.42 16.94
CA ALA A 73 -16.61 9.55 16.29
C ALA A 73 -16.09 10.21 15.01
N GLY A 74 -14.77 10.43 14.93
CA GLY A 74 -14.09 10.97 13.74
C GLY A 74 -13.09 9.98 13.16
N TYR A 75 -12.37 10.36 12.10
CA TYR A 75 -11.43 9.48 11.38
C TYR A 75 -10.34 8.86 12.27
N GLY A 76 -9.86 9.60 13.27
CA GLY A 76 -8.76 9.18 14.13
C GLY A 76 -9.15 8.58 15.48
N GLY A 77 -10.44 8.61 15.84
CA GLY A 77 -10.88 8.21 17.17
C GLY A 77 -12.16 8.89 17.65
N ILE A 78 -12.43 8.70 18.93
CA ILE A 78 -13.59 9.27 19.62
C ILE A 78 -13.14 10.55 20.34
N THR A 79 -13.81 11.65 20.05
CA THR A 79 -13.63 12.90 20.78
C THR A 79 -14.75 13.01 21.82
N VAL A 80 -14.40 13.24 23.08
CA VAL A 80 -15.35 13.49 24.18
C VAL A 80 -15.15 14.91 24.71
N THR A 81 -16.24 15.57 25.05
CA THR A 81 -16.25 16.97 25.50
C THR A 81 -17.23 17.16 26.66
N ASN A 82 -17.27 18.36 27.25
CA ASN A 82 -18.28 18.75 28.23
C ASN A 82 -18.37 17.84 29.47
N GLY A 83 -17.26 17.20 29.85
CA GLY A 83 -17.20 16.30 31.01
C GLY A 83 -17.82 14.92 30.76
N CYS A 84 -18.08 14.54 29.51
CA CYS A 84 -18.53 13.20 29.15
C CYS A 84 -17.42 12.18 29.42
N ARG A 85 -17.77 11.11 30.14
CA ARG A 85 -16.92 9.95 30.41
C ARG A 85 -17.73 8.69 30.16
N ALA A 86 -17.29 7.87 29.23
CA ALA A 86 -18.03 6.67 28.84
C ALA A 86 -17.13 5.59 28.24
N ASP A 87 -17.65 4.36 28.23
CA ASP A 87 -17.11 3.27 27.44
C ASP A 87 -17.82 3.23 26.09
N PHE A 88 -17.02 3.07 25.05
CA PHE A 88 -17.45 3.03 23.66
C PHE A 88 -17.09 1.67 23.07
N ARG A 89 -18.06 1.04 22.41
CA ARG A 89 -17.87 -0.19 21.64
C ARG A 89 -17.58 0.18 20.19
N ILE A 90 -16.48 -0.33 19.67
CA ILE A 90 -16.06 -0.23 18.28
C ILE A 90 -16.13 -1.63 17.69
N VAL A 91 -16.86 -1.76 16.59
CA VAL A 91 -16.98 -3.01 15.84
C VAL A 91 -16.22 -2.85 14.54
N TYR A 92 -15.24 -3.73 14.32
CA TYR A 92 -14.52 -3.85 13.08
C TYR A 92 -15.09 -5.03 12.29
N GLN A 93 -15.45 -4.80 11.04
CA GLN A 93 -15.80 -5.88 10.13
C GLN A 93 -14.53 -6.37 9.45
N LEU A 94 -14.18 -7.64 9.67
CA LEU A 94 -13.11 -8.25 8.88
C LEU A 94 -13.58 -8.34 7.42
N SER A 95 -12.81 -7.73 6.51
CA SER A 95 -13.00 -7.98 5.08
C SER A 95 -12.34 -9.31 4.74
N ASP A 96 -13.09 -10.23 4.14
CA ASP A 96 -12.54 -11.50 3.63
C ASP A 96 -11.51 -11.29 2.48
N SER A 97 -11.29 -10.04 2.03
CA SER A 97 -10.31 -9.72 0.98
C SER A 97 -8.86 -9.98 1.37
N ASP A 98 -8.55 -10.24 2.66
CA ASP A 98 -7.20 -10.66 3.09
C ASP A 98 -6.79 -12.06 2.56
N ARG A 99 -7.69 -12.82 1.91
CA ARG A 99 -7.31 -14.06 1.20
C ARG A 99 -6.48 -13.83 -0.06
N TYR A 100 -6.35 -12.61 -0.58
CA TYR A 100 -5.59 -12.34 -1.81
C TYR A 100 -4.08 -12.12 -1.62
N ASP A 101 -3.55 -12.01 -0.39
CA ASP A 101 -2.15 -11.58 -0.20
C ASP A 101 -1.11 -12.73 -0.15
N ARG A 102 -1.56 -14.00 -0.15
CA ARG A 102 -0.63 -15.15 -0.06
C ARG A 102 -0.28 -15.79 -1.41
N HIS A 103 -1.11 -15.63 -2.45
CA HIS A 103 -0.77 -16.12 -3.79
C HIS A 103 0.19 -15.18 -4.54
N ASP A 104 0.10 -13.87 -4.34
CA ASP A 104 0.98 -12.91 -5.04
C ASP A 104 2.45 -13.04 -4.62
N ARG A 105 2.75 -13.47 -3.39
CA ARG A 105 4.15 -13.68 -2.97
C ARG A 105 4.82 -14.87 -3.65
N HIS A 106 4.06 -15.92 -3.99
CA HIS A 106 4.62 -17.07 -4.69
C HIS A 106 4.78 -16.81 -6.19
N ASP A 107 3.83 -16.13 -6.82
CA ASP A 107 3.96 -15.70 -8.20
C ASP A 107 5.02 -14.62 -8.36
N ARG A 108 5.09 -13.61 -7.46
CA ARG A 108 6.16 -12.60 -7.52
C ARG A 108 7.54 -13.21 -7.32
N ARG A 109 7.70 -14.25 -6.49
CA ARG A 109 8.98 -14.95 -6.29
C ARG A 109 9.32 -15.88 -7.46
N ARG A 110 8.33 -16.54 -8.08
CA ARG A 110 8.51 -17.31 -9.33
C ARG A 110 8.86 -16.38 -10.49
N GLN A 111 8.10 -15.31 -10.67
CA GLN A 111 8.29 -14.27 -11.66
C GLN A 111 9.65 -13.57 -11.49
N TYR A 112 10.08 -13.20 -10.28
CA TYR A 112 11.44 -12.70 -10.04
C TYR A 112 12.52 -13.73 -10.40
N SER A 113 12.29 -15.03 -10.15
CA SER A 113 13.27 -16.08 -10.44
C SER A 113 13.33 -16.46 -11.93
N GLU A 114 12.21 -16.36 -12.65
CA GLU A 114 12.12 -16.60 -14.09
C GLU A 114 12.57 -15.37 -14.88
N GLU A 115 12.26 -14.17 -14.41
CA GLU A 115 12.73 -12.91 -14.98
C GLU A 115 14.25 -12.76 -14.81
N ASN A 116 14.84 -13.08 -13.64
CA ASN A 116 16.30 -13.12 -13.51
C ASN A 116 16.95 -14.19 -14.40
N ARG A 117 16.33 -15.36 -14.56
CA ARG A 117 16.84 -16.43 -15.43
C ARG A 117 16.78 -16.04 -16.91
N TYR A 118 15.75 -15.31 -17.33
CA TYR A 118 15.63 -14.77 -18.70
C TYR A 118 16.48 -13.52 -18.96
N VAL A 119 16.78 -12.72 -17.92
CA VAL A 119 17.61 -11.50 -18.00
C VAL A 119 19.09 -11.84 -18.10
N GLU A 120 19.59 -12.86 -17.40
CA GLU A 120 20.97 -13.34 -17.58
C GLU A 120 21.23 -13.83 -19.01
N GLU A 121 20.22 -14.44 -19.64
CA GLU A 121 20.36 -15.05 -20.96
C GLU A 121 20.18 -14.07 -22.14
N ASN A 122 19.68 -12.85 -21.93
CA ASN A 122 19.36 -11.89 -23.00
C ASN A 122 19.77 -10.43 -22.72
N SER A 123 20.79 -10.24 -21.87
CA SER A 123 21.32 -8.94 -21.41
C SER A 123 21.73 -7.93 -22.51
N TRP A 124 21.71 -8.28 -23.79
CA TRP A 124 22.23 -7.47 -24.90
C TRP A 124 21.17 -6.67 -25.71
N LYS A 125 19.87 -6.70 -25.37
CA LYS A 125 18.81 -6.11 -26.24
C LYS A 125 17.93 -4.98 -25.71
N ARG A 126 18.09 -4.51 -24.46
CA ARG A 126 17.49 -3.23 -24.02
C ARG A 126 18.62 -2.22 -23.88
N GLN A 127 18.77 -1.30 -24.83
CA GLN A 127 19.87 -0.34 -24.78
C GLN A 127 19.57 0.70 -23.69
N ASP A 128 20.16 0.54 -22.51
CA ASP A 128 20.22 1.62 -21.54
C ASP A 128 21.01 2.78 -22.18
N PRO A 129 20.58 4.05 -22.02
CA PRO A 129 21.33 5.21 -22.51
C PRO A 129 22.80 5.19 -22.08
N THR A 130 23.09 4.65 -20.90
CA THR A 130 24.44 4.51 -20.35
C THR A 130 25.29 3.57 -21.21
N ASP A 131 24.75 2.45 -21.70
CA ASP A 131 25.49 1.49 -22.53
C ASP A 131 25.82 2.06 -23.90
N ILE A 132 24.89 2.82 -24.47
CA ILE A 132 25.10 3.54 -25.75
C ILE A 132 26.31 4.48 -25.61
N VAL A 133 26.38 5.23 -24.50
CA VAL A 133 27.47 6.19 -24.27
C VAL A 133 28.78 5.48 -23.96
N LEU A 134 28.80 4.53 -23.02
CA LEU A 134 30.01 3.79 -22.64
C LEU A 134 30.64 3.09 -23.85
N ARG A 135 29.82 2.39 -24.64
CA ARG A 135 30.29 1.68 -25.84
C ARG A 135 30.81 2.65 -26.89
N ALA A 136 30.07 3.71 -27.19
CA ALA A 136 30.48 4.67 -28.21
C ALA A 136 31.79 5.40 -27.85
N PHE A 137 32.00 5.74 -26.58
CA PHE A 137 33.26 6.32 -26.11
C PHE A 137 34.44 5.34 -26.25
N ALA A 138 34.25 4.09 -25.83
CA ALA A 138 35.27 3.06 -25.95
C ALA A 138 35.63 2.78 -27.42
N GLU A 139 34.64 2.70 -28.31
CA GLU A 139 34.85 2.37 -29.73
C GLU A 139 35.41 3.54 -30.56
N ILE A 140 35.06 4.78 -30.23
CA ILE A 140 35.41 5.96 -31.05
C ILE A 140 36.62 6.71 -30.50
N LEU A 141 36.70 6.86 -29.17
CA LEU A 141 37.76 7.62 -28.50
C LEU A 141 38.76 6.71 -27.77
N ASN A 142 38.56 5.39 -27.79
CA ASN A 142 39.40 4.42 -27.10
C ASN A 142 39.63 4.73 -25.60
N ARG A 143 38.62 5.34 -24.96
CA ARG A 143 38.63 5.68 -23.53
C ARG A 143 37.23 5.59 -22.96
N GLN A 144 37.11 5.54 -21.64
CA GLN A 144 35.82 5.71 -20.96
C GLN A 144 35.46 7.20 -20.85
N PRO A 145 34.15 7.54 -20.83
CA PRO A 145 33.71 8.91 -20.57
C PRO A 145 34.02 9.30 -19.11
N THR A 146 34.26 10.58 -18.87
CA THR A 146 34.27 11.12 -17.50
C THR A 146 32.86 11.10 -16.91
N ARG A 147 32.75 11.33 -15.59
CA ARG A 147 31.45 11.38 -14.90
C ARG A 147 30.55 12.48 -15.46
N GLU A 148 31.14 13.60 -15.84
CA GLU A 148 30.47 14.77 -16.40
C GLU A 148 30.01 14.49 -17.82
N GLU A 149 30.86 13.92 -18.68
CA GLU A 149 30.50 13.52 -20.05
C GLU A 149 29.39 12.47 -20.04
N LEU A 150 29.49 11.46 -19.18
CA LEU A 150 28.46 10.42 -19.08
C LEU A 150 27.11 10.99 -18.66
N ARG A 151 27.10 11.95 -17.72
CA ARG A 151 25.88 12.65 -17.30
C ARG A 151 25.30 13.48 -18.44
N GLU A 152 26.14 14.20 -19.16
CA GLU A 152 25.74 15.06 -20.29
C GLU A 152 25.08 14.24 -21.39
N TYR A 153 25.74 13.19 -21.89
CA TYR A 153 25.17 12.39 -22.97
C TYR A 153 23.92 11.61 -22.54
N ARG A 154 23.85 11.18 -21.27
CA ARG A 154 22.62 10.58 -20.74
C ARG A 154 21.47 11.58 -20.71
N TYR A 155 21.73 12.84 -20.36
CA TYR A 155 20.73 13.90 -20.43
C TYR A 155 20.27 14.16 -21.87
N LEU A 156 21.20 14.20 -22.83
CA LEU A 156 20.86 14.38 -24.25
C LEU A 156 19.98 13.23 -24.80
N ILE A 157 20.27 11.99 -24.43
CA ILE A 157 19.47 10.83 -24.86
C ILE A 157 18.08 10.84 -24.22
N THR A 158 17.99 11.15 -22.92
CA THR A 158 16.73 11.01 -22.17
C THR A 158 15.81 12.23 -22.22
N ARG A 159 16.35 13.43 -22.49
CA ARG A 159 15.58 14.69 -22.49
C ARG A 159 15.54 15.40 -23.83
N HIS A 160 16.52 15.14 -24.70
CA HIS A 160 16.58 15.71 -26.04
C HIS A 160 16.45 14.64 -27.14
N ASP A 161 16.04 13.42 -26.76
CA ASP A 161 15.79 12.28 -27.65
C ASP A 161 16.95 11.97 -28.61
N TRP A 162 18.19 12.13 -28.14
CA TRP A 162 19.35 11.79 -28.96
C TRP A 162 19.42 10.28 -29.20
N SER A 163 19.48 9.91 -30.48
CA SER A 163 19.75 8.53 -30.92
C SER A 163 21.23 8.16 -30.80
N GLU A 164 21.54 6.85 -30.71
CA GLU A 164 22.92 6.33 -30.76
C GLU A 164 23.71 6.92 -31.94
N ARG A 165 23.07 7.06 -33.11
CA ARG A 165 23.69 7.65 -34.30
C ARG A 165 24.17 9.08 -34.07
N GLN A 166 23.41 9.90 -33.33
CA GLN A 166 23.79 11.27 -32.99
C GLN A 166 24.95 11.30 -31.99
N VAL A 167 24.92 10.45 -30.97
CA VAL A 167 26.02 10.29 -30.00
C VAL A 167 27.32 9.94 -30.72
N ARG A 168 27.30 8.92 -31.58
CA ARG A 168 28.48 8.48 -32.34
C ARG A 168 28.99 9.55 -33.30
N LYS A 169 28.09 10.33 -33.92
CA LYS A 169 28.46 11.44 -34.81
C LYS A 169 29.17 12.56 -34.03
N ASP A 170 28.69 12.89 -32.85
CA ASP A 170 29.30 13.91 -32.00
C ASP A 170 30.70 13.50 -31.52
N LEU A 171 30.85 12.27 -31.03
CA LEU A 171 32.15 11.75 -30.59
C LEU A 171 33.18 11.68 -31.72
N ARG A 172 32.77 11.31 -32.95
CA ARG A 172 33.68 11.36 -34.10
C ARG A 172 34.17 12.77 -34.39
N LYS A 173 33.31 13.80 -34.23
CA LYS A 173 33.75 15.20 -34.39
C LYS A 173 34.79 15.59 -33.34
N ARG A 174 34.59 15.19 -32.08
CA ARG A 174 35.54 15.44 -30.98
C ARG A 174 36.90 14.78 -31.25
N SER A 175 36.90 13.54 -31.74
CA SER A 175 38.12 12.83 -32.16
C SER A 175 38.94 13.60 -33.20
N TYR A 176 38.29 14.22 -34.19
CA TYR A 176 38.99 15.03 -35.20
C TYR A 176 39.58 16.34 -34.66
N SER A 177 38.98 16.93 -33.61
CA SER A 177 39.52 18.13 -32.97
C SER A 177 40.69 17.85 -32.03
N GLU A 178 40.70 16.68 -31.36
CA GLU A 178 41.79 16.28 -30.46
C GLU A 178 43.06 15.87 -31.23
N GLY A 179 42.92 15.32 -32.45
CA GLY A 179 44.07 14.93 -33.29
C GLY A 179 44.70 16.05 -34.12
N ARG A 180 44.37 17.32 -33.86
CA ARG A 180 44.84 18.49 -34.64
C ARG A 180 45.93 19.31 -33.95
N TYR A 181 46.49 18.81 -32.86
CA TYR A 181 47.62 19.40 -32.13
C TYR A 181 48.72 18.36 -31.94
#